data_AF-A0A4Q5AWS4-F1
#
_entry.id   AF-A0A4Q5AWS4-F1
#
_cell.length_a   1.000
_cell.length_b   1.000
_cell.length_c   1.000
_cell.angle_alpha   90.00
_cell.angle_beta   90.00
_cell.angle_gamma   90.00
#
_symmetry.space_group_name_H-M   'P 1'
#
loop_
_entity.id
_entity.type
_entity.pdbx_description
1 polymer ?
#
loop_
_entity_poly.entity_id
_entity_poly.type
_entity_poly.pdbx_seq_one_letter_code
_entity_poly.pdbx_strand_id
1 'polypeptide(L)'
;MSAYAGVTPNLLRSGVRAGNLIVWIGGPVTNGGGASTGSKRMSSIASRDLNLSEKNYAAANATVSNGLADRCHAARDDTSYDHAHVAYVVLAGGLEDPISALATVIAKARDAINECRKAFPAARIVWAAGPGCITGATIEARNDQTTVINAITSTARRMDALTLDLRSVCGVDRTLQSSGILPNDEGHARLAETIVDAIRDDQGEPVDQPITPTRTYSSGLNDWASRQVEATRRREAEKREANRPTGTELGGVTQKLDELTQAQGVQQVLLEQQQDELEDHQNTLEVQQKAIKAAQDQLKIQQDTLDKQQQALKGVVDDQGDTVSSLETITTKLDAQQKEISRQAQQLIDMENYRTGALLETLADYERRISALEGR
;
A
#
# COMPACT_ATOMS: atom_id res chain seq x y z
N MET A 1 18.19 56.68 -6.63
CA MET A 1 18.50 55.60 -7.59
C MET A 1 18.88 54.37 -6.79
N SER A 2 18.25 53.25 -7.16
CA SER A 2 18.33 51.92 -6.57
C SER A 2 19.66 51.21 -6.89
N ALA A 3 20.13 50.33 -5.99
CA ALA A 3 20.75 49.02 -6.31
C ALA A 3 21.31 48.36 -5.02
N TYR A 4 20.62 47.34 -4.49
CA TYR A 4 20.89 45.90 -4.67
C TYR A 4 21.77 45.30 -3.55
N ALA A 5 21.13 45.00 -2.42
CA ALA A 5 21.58 43.97 -1.49
C ALA A 5 21.17 42.61 -2.05
N GLY A 6 22.13 41.88 -2.65
CA GLY A 6 21.97 40.49 -3.02
C GLY A 6 22.04 39.61 -1.78
N VAL A 7 20.90 39.41 -1.11
CA VAL A 7 20.68 38.24 -0.27
C VAL A 7 19.85 37.28 -1.11
N THR A 8 20.49 36.29 -1.73
CA THR A 8 19.81 35.09 -2.19
C THR A 8 19.37 34.32 -0.95
N PRO A 9 18.05 34.16 -0.68
CA PRO A 9 17.62 33.04 0.14
C PRO A 9 17.96 31.79 -0.68
N ASN A 10 18.85 30.95 -0.17
CA ASN A 10 19.07 29.63 -0.71
C ASN A 10 17.71 28.96 -0.95
N LEU A 11 17.48 28.57 -2.20
CA LEU A 11 16.38 27.73 -2.63
C LEU A 11 16.45 26.40 -1.88
N LEU A 12 15.73 26.30 -0.76
CA LEU A 12 15.42 25.01 -0.16
C LEU A 12 14.19 24.45 -0.89
N ARG A 13 14.40 23.53 -1.83
CA ARG A 13 13.49 22.39 -1.96
C ARG A 13 13.86 21.40 -0.84
N SER A 14 13.52 21.73 0.40
CA SER A 14 13.53 20.76 1.50
C SER A 14 12.12 20.75 2.07
N GLY A 15 11.42 19.62 2.02
CA GLY A 15 10.01 19.52 2.41
C GLY A 15 9.74 19.70 3.90
N VAL A 16 10.73 20.09 4.72
CA VAL A 16 10.50 20.56 6.09
C VAL A 16 9.79 21.92 6.04
N ARG A 17 8.49 21.91 6.33
CA ARG A 17 7.67 23.13 6.39
C ARG A 17 8.05 23.97 7.62
N ALA A 18 8.11 25.28 7.44
CA ALA A 18 8.30 26.20 8.56
C ALA A 18 7.02 26.23 9.41
N GLY A 19 7.08 25.71 10.63
CA GLY A 19 5.96 25.71 11.56
C GLY A 19 6.07 24.58 12.59
N ASN A 20 5.48 24.78 13.76
CA ASN A 20 5.47 23.80 14.86
C ASN A 20 4.04 23.40 15.28
N LEU A 21 3.03 23.81 14.51
CA LEU A 21 1.63 23.52 14.76
C LEU A 21 1.02 22.67 13.63
N ILE A 22 0.08 21.82 14.01
CA ILE A 22 -0.80 21.09 13.09
C ILE A 22 -2.26 21.32 13.48
N VAL A 23 -3.07 21.74 12.52
CA VAL A 23 -4.49 22.00 12.70
C VAL A 23 -5.29 20.80 12.19
N TRP A 24 -6.21 20.30 13.02
CA TRP A 24 -7.09 19.19 12.68
C TRP A 24 -8.52 19.67 12.57
N ILE A 25 -9.11 19.42 11.41
CA ILE A 25 -10.48 19.76 11.06
C ILE A 25 -11.18 18.45 10.72
N GLY A 26 -12.26 18.09 11.41
CA GLY A 26 -12.91 16.83 11.10
C GLY A 26 -14.18 16.50 11.84
N GLY A 27 -14.65 15.28 11.59
CA GLY A 27 -15.83 14.70 12.20
C GLY A 27 -15.56 13.90 13.48
N PRO A 28 -16.44 12.97 13.85
CA PRO A 28 -16.37 12.22 15.11
C PRO A 28 -15.10 11.41 15.30
N VAL A 29 -14.54 10.81 14.24
CA VAL A 29 -13.28 10.06 14.36
C VAL A 29 -12.11 10.99 14.69
N THR A 30 -12.01 12.14 14.03
CA THR A 30 -10.99 13.16 14.33
C THR A 30 -11.19 13.80 15.72
N ASN A 31 -12.44 13.87 16.18
CA ASN A 31 -12.79 14.29 17.53
C ASN A 31 -12.35 13.26 18.60
N GLY A 32 -12.05 12.03 18.19
CA GLY A 32 -11.59 10.93 19.06
C GLY A 32 -12.70 9.97 19.49
N GLY A 33 -13.82 9.92 18.76
CA GLY A 33 -14.86 8.94 19.02
C GLY A 33 -14.31 7.52 18.90
N GLY A 34 -14.52 6.71 19.93
CA GLY A 34 -14.07 5.33 20.01
C GLY A 34 -12.69 5.13 20.67
N ALA A 35 -11.84 6.17 20.73
CA ALA A 35 -10.63 6.17 21.56
C ALA A 35 -10.98 6.16 23.05
N SER A 36 -10.18 5.46 23.86
CA SER A 36 -10.35 5.42 25.31
C SER A 36 -9.93 6.72 26.01
N THR A 37 -9.05 7.51 25.39
CA THR A 37 -8.58 8.81 25.92
C THR A 37 -8.24 9.76 24.78
N GLY A 38 -8.23 11.07 25.06
CA GLY A 38 -7.86 12.10 24.08
C GLY A 38 -6.46 11.91 23.51
N SER A 39 -5.49 11.42 24.29
CA SER A 39 -4.12 11.14 23.80
C SER A 39 -4.04 9.98 22.81
N LYS A 40 -5.08 9.16 22.69
CA LYS A 40 -5.14 7.99 21.82
C LYS A 40 -5.97 8.19 20.56
N ARG A 41 -6.54 9.38 20.34
CA ARG A 41 -7.18 9.69 19.05
C ARG A 41 -6.13 9.89 17.97
N MET A 42 -6.50 9.61 16.72
CA MET A 42 -5.56 9.64 15.59
C MET A 42 -4.82 10.98 15.45
N SER A 43 -5.51 12.10 15.70
CA SER A 43 -4.94 13.44 15.55
C SER A 43 -3.85 13.72 16.59
N SER A 44 -4.04 13.30 17.85
CA SER A 44 -3.06 13.50 18.91
C SER A 44 -1.85 12.58 18.74
N ILE A 45 -2.07 11.34 18.28
CA ILE A 45 -0.98 10.40 17.94
C ILE A 45 -0.15 10.96 16.78
N ALA A 46 -0.78 11.31 15.66
CA ALA A 46 -0.07 11.82 14.48
C ALA A 46 0.65 13.15 14.79
N SER A 47 0.04 14.05 15.56
CA SER A 47 0.69 15.30 15.98
C SER A 47 1.95 15.03 16.81
N ARG A 48 1.87 14.10 17.77
CA ARG A 48 3.02 13.68 18.58
C ARG A 48 4.14 13.09 17.70
N ASP A 49 3.79 12.19 16.79
CA ASP A 49 4.76 11.46 15.97
C ASP A 49 5.40 12.31 14.86
N LEU A 50 4.73 13.42 14.48
CA LEU A 50 5.27 14.48 13.64
C LEU A 50 6.02 15.56 14.44
N ASN A 51 6.04 15.47 15.78
CA ASN A 51 6.60 16.48 16.68
C ASN A 51 5.98 17.88 16.45
N LEU A 52 4.65 17.93 16.29
CA LEU A 52 3.87 19.15 16.09
C LEU A 52 2.87 19.33 17.23
N SER A 53 2.65 20.57 17.65
CA SER A 53 1.63 20.92 18.64
C SER A 53 0.24 20.89 18.00
N GLU A 54 -0.68 20.12 18.58
CA GLU A 54 -2.03 19.91 18.04
C GLU A 54 -2.95 21.11 18.30
N LYS A 55 -3.70 21.51 17.27
CA LYS A 55 -4.89 22.37 17.37
C LYS A 55 -6.08 21.65 16.74
N ASN A 56 -6.96 21.08 17.57
CA ASN A 56 -8.04 20.21 17.10
C ASN A 56 -9.41 20.92 17.20
N TYR A 57 -10.05 21.10 16.04
CA TYR A 57 -11.37 21.69 15.90
C TYR A 57 -12.40 20.69 15.37
N ALA A 58 -12.14 19.39 15.49
CA ALA A 58 -13.12 18.39 15.09
C ALA A 58 -14.39 18.44 15.97
N ALA A 59 -15.50 17.97 15.41
CA ALA A 59 -16.78 17.86 16.13
C ALA A 59 -17.46 16.52 15.86
N ALA A 60 -18.14 15.99 16.88
CA ALA A 60 -18.77 14.67 16.83
C ALA A 60 -19.88 14.52 15.77
N ASN A 61 -20.41 15.62 15.27
CA ASN A 61 -21.52 15.66 14.31
C ASN A 61 -21.15 16.31 12.97
N ALA A 62 -19.87 16.63 12.75
CA ALA A 62 -19.42 17.25 11.51
C ALA A 62 -19.15 16.18 10.44
N THR A 63 -19.75 16.36 9.27
CA THR A 63 -19.44 15.63 8.04
C THR A 63 -18.97 16.62 6.98
N VAL A 64 -18.48 16.15 5.82
CA VAL A 64 -18.04 17.05 4.76
C VAL A 64 -19.21 17.90 4.25
N SER A 65 -20.35 17.26 3.99
CA SER A 65 -21.57 17.96 3.54
C SER A 65 -22.21 18.82 4.61
N ASN A 66 -21.89 18.61 5.90
CA ASN A 66 -22.51 19.31 7.01
C ASN A 66 -21.51 19.62 8.15
N GLY A 67 -21.07 20.87 8.25
CA GLY A 67 -20.35 21.39 9.42
C GLY A 67 -18.82 21.34 9.35
N LEU A 68 -18.20 20.64 8.39
CA LEU A 68 -16.73 20.66 8.25
C LEU A 68 -16.17 22.05 7.93
N ALA A 69 -16.85 22.81 7.05
CA ALA A 69 -16.47 24.20 6.75
C ALA A 69 -16.58 25.10 7.99
N ASP A 70 -17.58 24.88 8.85
CA ASP A 70 -17.71 25.63 10.10
C ASP A 70 -16.57 25.33 11.08
N ARG A 71 -16.01 24.11 11.03
CA ARG A 71 -14.78 23.79 11.77
C ARG A 71 -13.56 24.52 11.22
N CYS A 72 -13.49 24.72 9.90
CA CYS A 72 -12.46 25.58 9.28
C CYS A 72 -12.57 27.02 9.79
N HIS A 73 -13.80 27.57 9.85
CA HIS A 73 -14.03 28.91 10.41
C HIS A 73 -13.63 28.99 11.89
N ALA A 74 -13.97 27.99 12.70
CA ALA A 74 -13.56 27.95 14.10
C ALA A 74 -12.03 27.97 14.27
N ALA A 75 -11.30 27.25 13.41
CA ALA A 75 -9.84 27.26 13.42
C ALA A 75 -9.24 28.60 12.99
N ARG A 76 -9.81 29.20 11.92
CA ARG A 76 -9.44 30.53 11.41
C ARG A 76 -9.70 31.63 12.44
N ASP A 77 -10.75 31.52 13.24
CA ASP A 77 -11.15 32.59 14.15
C ASP A 77 -10.48 32.45 15.54
N ASP A 78 -9.76 31.34 15.80
CA ASP A 78 -9.01 31.12 17.03
C ASP A 78 -7.69 31.90 17.02
N THR A 79 -7.63 32.94 17.85
CA THR A 79 -6.49 33.84 17.99
C THR A 79 -5.50 33.43 19.09
N SER A 80 -5.67 32.24 19.69
CA SER A 80 -4.80 31.73 20.77
C SER A 80 -3.41 31.26 20.31
N TYR A 81 -3.14 31.28 19.01
CA TYR A 81 -1.87 30.90 18.40
C TYR A 81 -1.64 31.66 17.11
N ASP A 82 -0.39 31.77 16.71
CA ASP A 82 -0.01 32.39 15.45
C ASP A 82 -0.24 31.42 14.29
N HIS A 83 -1.13 31.79 13.37
CA HIS A 83 -1.46 30.99 12.18
C HIS A 83 -0.26 30.84 11.23
N ALA A 84 0.74 31.73 11.30
CA ALA A 84 1.97 31.61 10.53
C ALA A 84 2.84 30.41 10.96
N HIS A 85 2.64 29.87 12.17
CA HIS A 85 3.36 28.70 12.66
C HIS A 85 2.66 27.37 12.36
N VAL A 86 1.53 27.39 11.63
CA VAL A 86 0.84 26.17 11.19
C VAL A 86 1.57 25.57 9.99
N ALA A 87 2.19 24.41 10.21
CA ALA A 87 2.89 23.66 9.16
C ALA A 87 1.92 22.83 8.31
N TYR A 88 0.89 22.25 8.94
CA TYR A 88 -0.08 21.36 8.30
C TYR A 88 -1.50 21.65 8.76
N VAL A 89 -2.45 21.54 7.83
CA VAL A 89 -3.88 21.49 8.12
C VAL A 89 -4.44 20.19 7.60
N VAL A 90 -4.94 19.35 8.48
CA VAL A 90 -5.54 18.05 8.13
C VAL A 90 -7.06 18.18 8.15
N LEU A 91 -7.65 18.05 6.96
CA LEU A 91 -9.09 17.94 6.72
C LEU A 91 -9.45 16.46 6.71
N ALA A 92 -10.30 16.02 7.64
CA ALA A 92 -10.57 14.61 7.87
C ALA A 92 -12.08 14.34 7.96
N GLY A 93 -12.63 13.60 6.97
CA GLY A 93 -14.06 13.33 6.88
C GLY A 93 -14.45 12.61 5.59
N GLY A 94 -15.75 12.34 5.42
CA GLY A 94 -16.32 11.73 4.21
C GLY A 94 -16.95 10.36 4.42
N LEU A 95 -16.66 9.69 5.54
CA LEU A 95 -17.15 8.32 5.77
C LEU A 95 -18.66 8.25 6.07
N GLU A 96 -19.18 9.29 6.72
CA GLU A 96 -20.59 9.42 7.12
C GLU A 96 -21.44 10.16 6.09
N ASP A 97 -20.82 10.72 5.07
CA ASP A 97 -21.53 11.44 4.02
C ASP A 97 -22.23 10.44 3.09
N PRO A 98 -23.57 10.50 2.94
CA PRO A 98 -24.30 9.59 2.08
C PRO A 98 -24.07 9.93 0.61
N ILE A 99 -24.18 8.92 -0.27
CA ILE A 99 -24.07 9.12 -1.72
C ILE A 99 -25.09 10.12 -2.27
N SER A 100 -26.27 10.22 -1.65
CA SER A 100 -27.30 11.21 -2.01
C SER A 100 -26.85 12.66 -1.79
N ALA A 101 -25.81 12.90 -0.98
CA ALA A 101 -25.23 14.22 -0.73
C ALA A 101 -23.99 14.52 -1.59
N LEU A 102 -23.65 13.67 -2.57
CA LEU A 102 -22.38 13.75 -3.31
C LEU A 102 -22.07 15.14 -3.90
N ALA A 103 -23.06 15.80 -4.51
CA ALA A 103 -22.87 17.14 -5.06
C ALA A 103 -22.51 18.17 -3.97
N THR A 104 -23.17 18.09 -2.82
CA THR A 104 -22.88 18.93 -1.65
C THR A 104 -21.50 18.61 -1.08
N VAL A 105 -21.12 17.34 -1.00
CA VAL A 105 -19.79 16.91 -0.55
C VAL A 105 -18.70 17.52 -1.43
N ILE A 106 -18.83 17.44 -2.75
CA ILE A 106 -17.86 18.03 -3.69
C ILE A 106 -17.73 19.53 -3.48
N ALA A 107 -18.86 20.25 -3.40
CA ALA A 107 -18.85 21.69 -3.17
C ALA A 107 -18.22 22.05 -1.83
N LYS A 108 -18.60 21.36 -0.76
CA LYS A 108 -18.12 21.64 0.60
C LYS A 108 -16.68 21.21 0.85
N ALA A 109 -16.18 20.20 0.13
CA ALA A 109 -14.76 19.88 0.14
C ALA A 109 -13.93 21.03 -0.43
N ARG A 110 -14.39 21.66 -1.53
CA ARG A 110 -13.73 22.86 -2.09
C ARG A 110 -13.78 24.04 -1.12
N ASP A 111 -14.94 24.30 -0.53
CA ASP A 111 -15.11 25.37 0.45
C ASP A 111 -14.14 25.19 1.63
N ALA A 112 -14.08 23.99 2.21
CA ALA A 112 -13.21 23.70 3.34
C ALA A 112 -11.71 23.91 3.03
N ILE A 113 -11.24 23.45 1.86
CA ILE A 113 -9.85 23.68 1.42
C ILE A 113 -9.59 25.18 1.23
N ASN A 114 -10.51 25.90 0.57
CA ASN A 114 -10.35 27.33 0.31
C ASN A 114 -10.32 28.14 1.62
N GLU A 115 -11.18 27.83 2.58
CA GLU A 115 -11.19 28.50 3.89
C GLU A 115 -9.91 28.21 4.67
N CYS A 116 -9.44 26.96 4.69
CA CYS A 116 -8.18 26.61 5.34
C CYS A 116 -6.98 27.29 4.67
N ARG A 117 -6.95 27.40 3.33
CA ARG A 117 -5.87 28.10 2.62
C ARG A 117 -5.83 29.60 2.90
N LYS A 118 -6.99 30.23 3.02
CA LYS A 118 -7.08 31.64 3.42
C LYS A 118 -6.57 31.85 4.85
N ALA A 119 -6.93 30.95 5.75
CA ALA A 119 -6.54 31.01 7.16
C ALA A 119 -5.05 30.70 7.38
N PHE A 120 -4.53 29.69 6.67
CA PHE A 120 -3.20 29.13 6.89
C PHE A 120 -2.40 29.09 5.58
N PRO A 121 -2.01 30.25 5.02
CA PRO A 121 -1.41 30.32 3.68
C PRO A 121 -0.03 29.63 3.56
N ALA A 122 0.67 29.44 4.68
CA ALA A 122 1.96 28.75 4.72
C ALA A 122 1.83 27.22 4.90
N ALA A 123 0.65 26.73 5.30
CA ALA A 123 0.45 25.34 5.68
C ALA A 123 0.25 24.43 4.46
N ARG A 124 0.75 23.20 4.54
CA ARG A 124 0.37 22.13 3.60
C ARG A 124 -1.02 21.60 4.00
N ILE A 125 -1.96 21.68 3.05
CA ILE A 125 -3.28 21.06 3.23
C ILE A 125 -3.16 19.56 2.96
N VAL A 126 -3.65 18.78 3.91
CA VAL A 126 -3.76 17.32 3.83
C VAL A 126 -5.24 16.95 3.93
N TRP A 127 -5.73 16.16 2.99
CA TRP A 127 -7.07 15.60 3.04
C TRP A 127 -7.00 14.10 3.37
N ALA A 128 -7.39 13.79 4.61
CA ALA A 128 -7.55 12.44 5.15
C ALA A 128 -8.99 11.95 4.93
N ALA A 129 -9.26 11.35 3.76
CA ALA A 129 -10.63 11.01 3.37
C ALA A 129 -11.10 9.72 4.03
N GLY A 130 -12.30 9.76 4.62
CA GLY A 130 -12.98 8.57 5.14
C GLY A 130 -12.38 7.91 6.38
N PRO A 131 -11.87 8.64 7.40
CA PRO A 131 -11.31 7.99 8.59
C PRO A 131 -12.39 7.19 9.32
N GLY A 132 -12.15 5.91 9.58
CA GLY A 132 -13.01 5.06 10.41
C GLY A 132 -13.19 3.63 9.87
N CYS A 133 -14.05 2.88 10.55
CA CYS A 133 -14.35 1.48 10.26
C CYS A 133 -15.62 1.33 9.39
N ILE A 134 -15.64 0.35 8.51
CA ILE A 134 -16.80 -0.03 7.67
C ILE A 134 -17.23 -1.48 7.94
N THR A 135 -16.93 -1.99 9.14
CA THR A 135 -17.31 -3.33 9.59
C THR A 135 -18.82 -3.50 9.54
N GLY A 136 -19.28 -4.53 8.81
CA GLY A 136 -20.71 -4.82 8.67
C GLY A 136 -21.43 -4.01 7.60
N ALA A 137 -20.76 -3.09 6.90
CA ALA A 137 -21.33 -2.41 5.73
C ALA A 137 -21.63 -3.44 4.62
N THR A 138 -22.77 -3.28 3.93
CA THR A 138 -23.12 -4.09 2.75
C THR A 138 -22.20 -3.74 1.56
N ILE A 139 -22.25 -4.54 0.50
CA ILE A 139 -21.44 -4.27 -0.71
C ILE A 139 -21.85 -2.93 -1.32
N GLU A 140 -23.15 -2.65 -1.38
CA GLU A 140 -23.71 -1.40 -1.89
C GLU A 140 -23.21 -0.20 -1.09
N ALA A 141 -23.30 -0.26 0.25
CA ALA A 141 -22.83 0.82 1.12
C ALA A 141 -21.31 1.07 0.97
N ARG A 142 -20.51 0.02 0.73
CA ARG A 142 -19.07 0.16 0.47
C ARG A 142 -18.77 0.81 -0.87
N ASN A 143 -19.55 0.51 -1.90
CA ASN A 143 -19.42 1.12 -3.22
C ASN A 143 -19.83 2.60 -3.19
N ASP A 144 -20.91 2.92 -2.46
CA ASP A 144 -21.35 4.28 -2.21
C ASP A 144 -20.26 5.09 -1.49
N GLN A 145 -19.69 4.53 -0.42
CA GLN A 145 -18.57 5.14 0.30
C GLN A 145 -17.36 5.35 -0.60
N THR A 146 -17.00 4.36 -1.43
CA THR A 146 -15.90 4.48 -2.39
C THR A 146 -16.12 5.66 -3.33
N THR A 147 -17.33 5.83 -3.85
CA THR A 147 -17.70 6.95 -4.73
C THR A 147 -17.55 8.30 -4.02
N VAL A 148 -18.02 8.41 -2.78
CA VAL A 148 -17.89 9.64 -1.97
C VAL A 148 -16.42 9.96 -1.68
N ILE A 149 -15.63 8.98 -1.26
CA ILE A 149 -14.19 9.15 -0.96
C ILE A 149 -13.40 9.54 -2.21
N ASN A 150 -13.70 8.95 -3.37
CA ASN A 150 -13.06 9.30 -4.64
C ASN A 150 -13.40 10.73 -5.08
N ALA A 151 -14.65 11.16 -4.91
CA ALA A 151 -15.05 12.53 -5.24
C ALA A 151 -14.35 13.58 -4.36
N ILE A 152 -14.17 13.27 -3.08
CA ILE A 152 -13.44 14.09 -2.14
C ILE A 152 -11.96 14.17 -2.50
N THR A 153 -11.31 13.02 -2.69
CA THR A 153 -9.86 12.96 -2.97
C THR A 153 -9.54 13.58 -4.33
N SER A 154 -10.31 13.33 -5.39
CA SER A 154 -10.12 13.98 -6.69
C SER A 154 -10.27 15.52 -6.59
N THR A 155 -11.27 15.99 -5.84
CA THR A 155 -11.45 17.42 -5.59
C THR A 155 -10.28 18.03 -4.84
N ALA A 156 -9.80 17.35 -3.79
CA ALA A 156 -8.66 17.81 -3.01
C ALA A 156 -7.35 17.80 -3.82
N ARG A 157 -7.11 16.78 -4.66
CA ARG A 157 -5.96 16.70 -5.59
C ARG A 157 -5.96 17.82 -6.62
N ARG A 158 -7.10 18.09 -7.28
CA ARG A 158 -7.24 19.24 -8.22
C ARG A 158 -6.95 20.57 -7.55
N MET A 159 -7.18 20.64 -6.24
CA MET A 159 -6.85 21.77 -5.42
C MET A 159 -5.48 21.65 -4.78
N ASP A 160 -4.53 20.84 -5.24
CA ASP A 160 -3.17 20.71 -4.68
C ASP A 160 -3.15 20.51 -3.14
N ALA A 161 -3.94 19.55 -2.66
CA ALA A 161 -3.82 18.99 -1.32
C ALA A 161 -3.17 17.60 -1.40
N LEU A 162 -2.40 17.22 -0.37
CA LEU A 162 -1.98 15.84 -0.17
C LEU A 162 -3.20 15.00 0.21
N THR A 163 -3.48 13.88 -0.47
CA THR A 163 -4.71 13.10 -0.24
C THR A 163 -4.44 11.68 0.21
N LEU A 164 -5.22 11.19 1.17
CA LEU A 164 -5.17 9.82 1.68
C LEU A 164 -6.57 9.19 1.66
N ASP A 165 -6.67 7.92 1.27
CA ASP A 165 -7.85 7.10 1.53
C ASP A 165 -7.70 6.35 2.85
N LEU A 166 -8.30 6.88 3.91
CA LEU A 166 -8.30 6.28 5.24
C LEU A 166 -9.42 5.28 5.49
N ARG A 167 -10.40 5.16 4.58
CA ARG A 167 -11.50 4.18 4.70
C ARG A 167 -10.95 2.75 4.65
N SER A 168 -9.90 2.54 3.86
CA SER A 168 -9.26 1.24 3.71
C SER A 168 -8.47 0.78 4.94
N VAL A 169 -8.04 1.71 5.81
CA VAL A 169 -7.11 1.44 6.92
C VAL A 169 -7.74 0.54 7.97
N CYS A 170 -8.89 0.93 8.53
CA CYS A 170 -9.65 0.03 9.37
C CYS A 170 -10.43 -0.98 8.51
N GLY A 171 -10.96 -0.52 7.37
CA GLY A 171 -11.74 -1.34 6.46
C GLY A 171 -12.85 -2.11 7.19
N VAL A 172 -12.94 -3.41 6.91
CA VAL A 172 -13.95 -4.29 7.51
C VAL A 172 -13.47 -4.98 8.79
N ASP A 173 -12.25 -4.69 9.26
CA ASP A 173 -11.66 -5.35 10.41
C ASP A 173 -12.38 -4.96 11.70
N ARG A 174 -13.14 -5.91 12.26
CA ARG A 174 -13.88 -5.71 13.51
C ARG A 174 -12.96 -5.52 14.71
N THR A 175 -11.73 -6.00 14.67
CA THR A 175 -10.78 -5.86 15.78
C THR A 175 -10.30 -4.43 15.95
N LEU A 176 -10.44 -3.59 14.92
CA LEU A 176 -10.10 -2.17 14.93
C LEU A 176 -11.30 -1.27 15.27
N GLN A 177 -12.50 -1.85 15.40
CA GLN A 177 -13.75 -1.13 15.63
C GLN A 177 -14.07 -1.02 17.12
N SER A 178 -14.44 0.17 17.56
CA SER A 178 -15.06 0.40 18.87
C SER A 178 -16.58 0.26 18.76
N SER A 179 -17.21 1.08 17.92
CA SER A 179 -18.65 1.00 17.63
C SER A 179 -18.99 1.77 16.35
N GLY A 180 -19.94 1.28 15.55
CA GLY A 180 -20.34 1.94 14.30
C GLY A 180 -19.12 2.24 13.41
N ILE A 181 -18.98 3.48 12.95
CA ILE A 181 -17.79 3.88 12.17
C ILE A 181 -16.54 4.18 13.03
N LEU A 182 -16.68 4.19 14.35
CA LEU A 182 -15.66 4.66 15.28
C LEU A 182 -14.60 3.58 15.51
N PRO A 183 -13.31 3.88 15.24
CA PRO A 183 -12.22 2.98 15.55
C PRO A 183 -11.96 2.92 17.06
N ASN A 184 -11.38 1.82 17.53
CA ASN A 184 -10.83 1.74 18.88
C ASN A 184 -9.41 2.33 18.94
N ASP A 185 -8.73 2.20 20.08
CA ASP A 185 -7.36 2.72 20.27
C ASP A 185 -6.38 2.24 19.18
N GLU A 186 -6.43 0.96 18.80
CA GLU A 186 -5.56 0.37 17.77
C GLU A 186 -5.94 0.90 16.38
N GLY A 187 -7.25 0.99 16.08
CA GLY A 187 -7.71 1.60 14.82
C GLY A 187 -7.28 3.06 14.68
N HIS A 188 -7.33 3.84 15.76
CA HIS A 188 -6.80 5.22 15.77
C HIS A 188 -5.29 5.27 15.56
N ALA A 189 -4.53 4.34 16.14
CA ALA A 189 -3.09 4.26 15.95
C ALA A 189 -2.74 4.00 14.48
N ARG A 190 -3.42 3.06 13.81
CA ARG A 190 -3.21 2.78 12.38
C ARG A 190 -3.60 3.94 11.47
N LEU A 191 -4.71 4.61 11.77
CA LEU A 191 -5.09 5.82 11.03
C LEU A 191 -4.04 6.92 11.17
N ALA A 192 -3.46 7.08 12.37
CA ALA A 192 -2.40 8.04 12.62
C ALA A 192 -1.12 7.68 11.86
N GLU A 193 -0.69 6.41 11.91
CA GLU A 193 0.50 5.90 11.20
C GLU A 193 0.41 6.21 9.70
N THR A 194 -0.71 5.88 9.04
CA THR A 194 -0.93 6.18 7.62
C THR A 194 -0.81 7.67 7.30
N ILE A 195 -1.28 8.56 8.20
CA ILE A 195 -1.15 10.01 8.02
C ILE A 195 0.30 10.47 8.20
N VAL A 196 0.99 9.95 9.21
CA VAL A 196 2.38 10.28 9.52
C VAL A 196 3.29 9.88 8.35
N ASP A 197 3.12 8.67 7.84
CA ASP A 197 3.91 8.15 6.72
C ASP A 197 3.70 9.00 5.47
N ALA A 198 2.44 9.29 5.09
CA ALA A 198 2.17 10.13 3.94
C ALA A 198 2.73 11.56 4.07
N ILE A 199 2.67 12.15 5.27
CA ILE A 199 3.25 13.48 5.51
C ILE A 199 4.77 13.43 5.43
N ARG A 200 5.42 12.40 5.98
CA ARG A 200 6.88 12.23 5.89
C ARG A 200 7.33 11.98 4.45
N ASP A 201 6.57 11.20 3.68
CA ASP A 201 6.83 10.99 2.26
C ASP A 201 6.69 12.29 1.46
N ASP A 202 5.68 13.14 1.76
CA ASP A 202 5.51 14.48 1.15
C ASP A 202 6.66 15.44 1.53
N GLN A 203 7.37 15.21 2.65
CA GLN A 203 8.57 15.98 3.03
C GLN A 203 9.81 15.62 2.17
N GLY A 204 9.84 14.44 1.55
CA GLY A 204 10.94 13.93 0.71
C GLY A 204 12.23 13.58 1.48
N GLU A 205 13.15 12.84 0.84
CA GLU A 205 14.52 12.63 1.35
C GLU A 205 15.42 13.88 1.15
N PRO A 206 16.47 14.08 1.96
CA PRO A 206 17.43 15.16 1.75
C PRO A 206 18.12 14.98 0.39
N VAL A 207 17.82 15.85 -0.58
CA VAL A 207 18.46 15.80 -1.90
C VAL A 207 19.83 16.48 -1.82
N ASP A 208 20.90 15.69 -1.92
CA ASP A 208 22.28 16.15 -1.75
C ASP A 208 22.90 16.82 -3.01
N GLN A 209 22.09 17.17 -4.02
CA GLN A 209 22.59 17.90 -5.20
C GLN A 209 21.57 18.90 -5.75
N PRO A 210 22.00 20.15 -6.07
CA PRO A 210 21.14 21.13 -6.70
C PRO A 210 20.81 20.70 -8.13
N ILE A 211 19.55 20.31 -8.34
CA ILE A 211 19.02 20.08 -9.68
C ILE A 211 18.90 21.45 -10.36
N THR A 212 19.69 21.66 -11.41
CA THR A 212 19.58 22.85 -12.27
C THR A 212 18.26 22.78 -13.04
N PRO A 213 17.34 23.73 -12.90
CA PRO A 213 16.11 23.74 -13.68
C PRO A 213 16.41 24.21 -15.11
N THR A 214 16.54 23.29 -16.06
CA THR A 214 16.44 23.60 -17.49
C THR A 214 14.99 23.51 -17.94
N ARG A 215 14.21 24.57 -17.69
CA ARG A 215 13.14 24.98 -18.61
C ARG A 215 12.64 26.39 -18.30
N THR A 216 13.03 27.32 -19.16
CA THR A 216 12.52 28.68 -19.26
C THR A 216 11.15 28.63 -19.91
N TYR A 217 10.08 28.98 -19.19
CA TYR A 217 8.86 29.50 -19.82
C TYR A 217 8.97 31.02 -19.82
N SER A 218 9.19 31.57 -21.01
CA SER A 218 9.11 32.99 -21.29
C SER A 218 7.71 33.51 -20.98
N SER A 219 7.62 34.38 -19.98
CA SER A 219 6.50 35.29 -19.79
C SER A 219 6.40 36.23 -20.99
N GLY A 220 5.29 36.15 -21.72
CA GLY A 220 4.98 37.12 -22.76
C GLY A 220 3.59 36.86 -23.32
N LEU A 221 2.58 37.53 -22.77
CA LEU A 221 1.32 37.97 -23.41
C LEU A 221 0.26 38.32 -22.35
N ASN A 222 0.50 39.40 -21.60
CA ASN A 222 -0.54 40.13 -20.89
C ASN A 222 -0.43 41.62 -21.28
N ASP A 223 -0.81 41.99 -22.51
CA ASP A 223 -1.25 43.38 -22.84
C ASP A 223 -1.98 43.49 -24.20
N TRP A 224 -2.98 42.63 -24.45
CA TRP A 224 -3.89 42.79 -25.61
C TRP A 224 -5.35 42.43 -25.27
N ALA A 225 -5.58 41.39 -24.45
CA ALA A 225 -6.92 40.96 -24.07
C ALA A 225 -7.66 41.92 -23.11
N SER A 226 -6.94 42.80 -22.39
CA SER A 226 -7.57 43.70 -21.41
C SER A 226 -8.16 44.98 -22.00
N ARG A 227 -7.81 45.37 -23.24
CA ARG A 227 -8.29 46.63 -23.84
C ARG A 227 -9.53 46.50 -24.73
N GLN A 228 -9.99 45.28 -25.05
CA GLN A 228 -11.24 45.06 -25.79
C GLN A 228 -12.46 44.78 -24.90
N VAL A 229 -12.31 44.56 -23.59
CA VAL A 229 -13.43 44.25 -22.69
C VAL A 229 -14.02 45.51 -22.03
N GLU A 230 -13.23 46.58 -21.85
CA GLU A 230 -13.71 47.83 -21.23
C GLU A 230 -14.44 48.77 -22.21
N ALA A 231 -14.17 48.69 -23.51
CA ALA A 231 -14.86 49.50 -24.52
C ALA A 231 -16.29 48.99 -24.82
N THR A 232 -16.56 47.70 -24.58
CA THR A 232 -17.85 47.04 -24.84
C THR A 232 -18.80 47.17 -23.65
N ARG A 233 -18.29 47.13 -22.41
CA ARG A 233 -19.11 47.29 -21.19
C ARG A 233 -19.70 48.70 -21.02
N ARG A 234 -19.05 49.74 -21.53
CA ARG A 234 -19.60 51.12 -21.48
C ARG A 234 -20.77 51.34 -22.44
N ARG A 235 -20.84 50.64 -23.57
CA ARG A 235 -21.94 50.78 -24.56
C ARG A 235 -23.13 49.85 -24.31
N GLU A 236 -22.97 48.82 -23.46
CA GLU A 236 -24.07 47.95 -23.02
C GLU A 236 -24.77 48.42 -21.74
N ALA A 237 -24.10 49.23 -20.91
CA ALA A 237 -24.70 49.83 -19.73
C ALA A 237 -25.75 50.89 -20.09
N GLU A 238 -25.50 51.72 -21.12
CA GLU A 238 -26.44 52.77 -21.55
C GLU A 238 -27.69 52.26 -22.30
N LYS A 239 -27.72 50.99 -22.71
CA LYS A 239 -28.90 50.37 -23.36
C LYS A 239 -29.76 49.53 -22.42
N ARG A 240 -29.30 49.25 -21.20
CA ARG A 240 -30.03 48.44 -20.20
C ARG A 240 -30.97 49.25 -19.29
N GLU A 241 -30.94 50.57 -19.36
CA GLU A 241 -31.81 51.44 -18.55
C GLU A 241 -33.16 51.74 -19.23
N ALA A 242 -33.32 51.41 -20.52
CA ALA A 242 -34.53 51.66 -21.30
C ALA A 242 -35.48 50.45 -21.46
N ASN A 243 -35.13 49.26 -20.94
CA ASN A 243 -35.92 48.05 -21.21
C ASN A 243 -35.96 47.08 -20.02
N ARG A 244 -36.52 47.54 -18.89
CA ARG A 244 -36.63 46.78 -17.63
C ARG A 244 -37.89 45.88 -17.65
N PRO A 245 -37.78 44.54 -17.68
CA PRO A 245 -38.93 43.65 -17.54
C PRO A 245 -39.28 43.45 -16.05
N THR A 246 -40.56 43.30 -15.76
CA THR A 246 -41.12 43.18 -14.40
C THR A 246 -40.79 41.85 -13.71
N GLY A 247 -39.91 41.93 -12.70
CA GLY A 247 -39.99 41.30 -11.36
C GLY A 247 -40.07 39.77 -11.20
N THR A 248 -41.04 39.09 -11.82
CA THR A 248 -41.49 37.77 -11.35
C THR A 248 -41.03 36.61 -12.24
N GLU A 249 -40.91 36.82 -13.55
CA GLU A 249 -40.43 35.78 -14.49
C GLU A 249 -38.90 35.68 -14.52
N LEU A 250 -38.20 36.77 -14.20
CA LEU A 250 -36.76 36.79 -14.06
C LEU A 250 -36.27 35.94 -12.89
N GLY A 251 -36.98 35.89 -11.76
CA GLY A 251 -36.58 35.05 -10.62
C GLY A 251 -36.58 33.55 -10.95
N GLY A 252 -37.63 33.07 -11.64
CA GLY A 252 -37.74 31.67 -12.04
C GLY A 252 -36.78 31.26 -13.15
N VAL A 253 -36.48 32.16 -14.09
CA VAL A 253 -35.46 31.93 -15.14
C VAL A 253 -34.05 31.95 -14.54
N THR A 254 -33.78 32.82 -13.56
CA THR A 254 -32.48 32.90 -12.87
C THR A 254 -32.25 31.64 -12.01
N GLN A 255 -33.26 31.18 -11.28
CA GLN A 255 -33.19 29.92 -10.54
C GLN A 255 -32.93 28.71 -11.44
N LYS A 256 -33.66 28.59 -12.55
CA LYS A 256 -33.42 27.52 -13.53
C LYS A 256 -32.04 27.59 -14.17
N LEU A 257 -31.53 28.81 -14.40
CA LEU A 257 -30.19 29.01 -14.94
C LEU A 257 -29.11 28.62 -13.91
N ASP A 258 -29.31 28.94 -12.64
CA ASP A 258 -28.42 28.51 -11.54
C ASP A 258 -28.46 26.99 -11.35
N GLU A 259 -29.64 26.37 -11.40
CA GLU A 259 -29.82 24.90 -11.37
C GLU A 259 -29.15 24.22 -12.56
N LEU A 260 -29.29 24.76 -13.78
CA LEU A 260 -28.63 24.26 -14.99
C LEU A 260 -27.10 24.44 -14.94
N THR A 261 -26.63 25.56 -14.39
CA THR A 261 -25.20 25.82 -14.22
C THR A 261 -24.59 24.87 -13.18
N GLN A 262 -25.31 24.60 -12.09
CA GLN A 262 -24.92 23.58 -11.12
C GLN A 262 -24.94 22.17 -11.72
N ALA A 263 -25.99 21.81 -12.47
CA ALA A 263 -26.09 20.51 -13.13
C ALA A 263 -24.98 20.29 -14.17
N GLN A 264 -24.63 21.31 -14.96
CA GLN A 264 -23.50 21.27 -15.88
C GLN A 264 -22.17 21.15 -15.13
N GLY A 265 -21.99 21.88 -14.03
CA GLY A 265 -20.80 21.74 -13.18
C GLY A 265 -20.65 20.34 -12.60
N VAL A 266 -21.75 19.72 -12.15
CA VAL A 266 -21.75 18.33 -11.65
C VAL A 266 -21.41 17.34 -12.78
N GLN A 267 -21.99 17.51 -13.96
CA GLN A 267 -21.71 16.64 -15.11
C GLN A 267 -20.25 16.75 -15.57
N GLN A 268 -19.68 17.94 -15.55
CA GLN A 268 -18.29 18.18 -15.94
C GLN A 268 -17.32 17.56 -14.92
N VAL A 269 -17.61 17.68 -13.62
CA VAL A 269 -16.85 17.00 -12.56
C VAL A 269 -16.96 15.49 -12.66
N LEU A 270 -18.12 14.95 -13.02
CA LEU A 270 -18.32 13.51 -13.18
C LEU A 270 -17.53 12.95 -14.38
N LEU A 271 -17.45 13.70 -15.47
CA LEU A 271 -16.65 13.34 -16.65
C LEU A 271 -15.14 13.40 -16.36
N GLU A 272 -14.69 14.43 -15.65
CA GLU A 272 -13.29 14.53 -15.19
C GLU A 272 -12.97 13.41 -14.18
N GLN A 273 -13.91 13.06 -13.29
CA GLN A 273 -13.75 11.92 -12.38
C GLN A 273 -13.62 10.59 -13.14
N GLN A 274 -14.41 10.37 -14.20
CA GLN A 274 -14.25 9.18 -15.03
C GLN A 274 -12.88 9.14 -15.72
N GLN A 275 -12.32 10.29 -16.10
CA GLN A 275 -10.97 10.37 -16.66
C GLN A 275 -9.90 10.09 -15.61
N ASP A 276 -10.01 10.69 -14.42
CA ASP A 276 -9.10 10.43 -13.29
C ASP A 276 -9.16 8.95 -12.87
N GLU A 277 -10.35 8.34 -12.81
CA GLU A 277 -10.53 6.91 -12.52
C GLU A 277 -9.94 6.02 -13.61
N LEU A 278 -10.06 6.40 -14.88
CA LEU A 278 -9.42 5.69 -15.98
C LEU A 278 -7.89 5.80 -15.91
N GLU A 279 -7.35 6.96 -15.52
CA GLU A 279 -5.91 7.15 -15.33
C GLU A 279 -5.37 6.36 -14.14
N ASP A 280 -6.06 6.39 -12.99
CA ASP A 280 -5.71 5.60 -11.81
C ASP A 280 -5.84 4.09 -12.10
N HIS A 281 -6.86 3.66 -12.85
CA HIS A 281 -6.98 2.27 -13.32
C HIS A 281 -5.86 1.89 -14.29
N GLN A 282 -5.46 2.77 -15.21
CA GLN A 282 -4.34 2.53 -16.12
C GLN A 282 -3.01 2.40 -15.37
N ASN A 283 -2.73 3.30 -14.42
CA ASN A 283 -1.54 3.25 -13.57
C ASN A 283 -1.52 1.97 -12.72
N THR A 284 -2.67 1.61 -12.13
CA THR A 284 -2.80 0.37 -11.34
C THR A 284 -2.58 -0.86 -12.21
N LEU A 285 -3.16 -0.90 -13.41
CA LEU A 285 -2.95 -1.98 -14.37
C LEU A 285 -1.48 -2.08 -14.78
N GLU A 286 -0.79 -0.97 -15.01
CA GLU A 286 0.64 -0.98 -15.35
C GLU A 286 1.49 -1.54 -14.21
N VAL A 287 1.22 -1.15 -12.96
CA VAL A 287 1.89 -1.70 -11.77
C VAL A 287 1.60 -3.18 -11.62
N GLN A 288 0.34 -3.61 -11.76
CA GLN A 288 -0.04 -5.02 -11.72
C GLN A 288 0.64 -5.82 -12.83
N GLN A 289 0.73 -5.27 -14.03
CA GLN A 289 1.37 -5.92 -15.16
C GLN A 289 2.88 -6.09 -14.96
N LYS A 290 3.55 -5.08 -14.38
CA LYS A 290 4.96 -5.19 -13.94
C LYS A 290 5.14 -6.25 -12.86
N ALA A 291 4.25 -6.30 -11.86
CA ALA A 291 4.30 -7.28 -10.78
C ALA A 291 4.07 -8.71 -11.31
N ILE A 292 3.09 -8.92 -12.19
CA ILE A 292 2.84 -10.21 -12.85
C ILE A 292 4.07 -10.64 -13.67
N LYS A 293 4.68 -9.71 -14.42
CA LYS A 293 5.87 -10.01 -15.20
C LYS A 293 7.04 -10.46 -14.32
N ALA A 294 7.28 -9.74 -13.22
CA ALA A 294 8.29 -10.12 -12.24
C ALA A 294 8.01 -11.50 -11.61
N ALA A 295 6.74 -11.78 -11.26
CA ALA A 295 6.33 -13.08 -10.74
C ALA A 295 6.52 -14.21 -11.76
N GLN A 296 6.22 -13.97 -13.05
CA GLN A 296 6.46 -14.93 -14.13
C GLN A 296 7.96 -15.23 -14.30
N ASP A 297 8.81 -14.20 -14.25
CA ASP A 297 10.25 -14.37 -14.36
C ASP A 297 10.81 -15.15 -13.15
N GLN A 298 10.29 -14.89 -11.95
CA GLN A 298 10.65 -15.64 -10.75
C GLN A 298 10.21 -17.12 -10.82
N LEU A 299 8.99 -17.38 -11.30
CA LEU A 299 8.49 -18.75 -11.51
C LEU A 299 9.35 -19.51 -12.53
N LYS A 300 9.80 -18.84 -13.60
CA LYS A 300 10.71 -19.43 -14.57
C LYS A 300 12.06 -19.82 -13.95
N ILE A 301 12.63 -18.94 -13.12
CA ILE A 301 13.87 -19.24 -12.38
C ILE A 301 13.68 -20.44 -11.44
N GLN A 302 12.55 -20.51 -10.74
CA GLN A 302 12.22 -21.65 -9.88
C GLN A 302 12.07 -22.94 -10.68
N GLN A 303 11.42 -22.88 -11.85
CA GLN A 303 11.27 -24.02 -12.74
C GLN A 303 12.61 -24.54 -13.27
N ASP A 304 13.48 -23.64 -13.75
CA ASP A 304 14.84 -24.00 -14.19
C ASP A 304 15.67 -24.61 -13.05
N THR A 305 15.44 -24.17 -11.81
CA THR A 305 16.09 -24.72 -10.61
C THR A 305 15.59 -26.12 -10.30
N LEU A 306 14.28 -26.35 -10.37
CA LEU A 306 13.67 -27.66 -10.16
C LEU A 306 14.13 -28.66 -11.23
N ASP A 307 14.22 -28.25 -12.49
CA ASP A 307 14.70 -29.10 -13.58
C ASP A 307 16.15 -29.54 -13.36
N LYS A 308 17.02 -28.63 -12.90
CA LYS A 308 18.40 -28.96 -12.52
C LYS A 308 18.45 -29.93 -11.34
N GLN A 309 17.63 -29.73 -10.33
CA GLN A 309 17.54 -30.64 -9.17
C GLN A 309 17.06 -32.04 -9.60
N GLN A 310 16.07 -32.12 -10.48
CA GLN A 310 15.59 -33.39 -11.02
C GLN A 310 16.67 -34.13 -11.83
N GLN A 311 17.44 -33.42 -12.66
CA GLN A 311 18.55 -34.00 -13.40
C GLN A 311 19.64 -34.54 -12.45
N ALA A 312 19.97 -33.79 -11.40
CA ALA A 312 20.94 -34.23 -10.40
C ALA A 312 20.47 -35.49 -9.65
N LEU A 313 19.19 -35.52 -9.22
CA LEU A 313 18.59 -36.69 -8.57
C LEU A 313 18.58 -37.90 -9.48
N LYS A 314 18.27 -37.73 -10.78
CA LYS A 314 18.34 -38.81 -11.75
C LYS A 314 19.75 -39.40 -11.84
N GLY A 315 20.78 -38.55 -11.90
CA GLY A 315 22.18 -39.01 -11.89
C GLY A 315 22.52 -39.85 -10.66
N VAL A 316 22.09 -39.41 -9.47
CA VAL A 316 22.30 -40.18 -8.22
C VAL A 316 21.60 -41.53 -8.26
N VAL A 317 20.36 -41.59 -8.79
CA VAL A 317 19.62 -42.86 -8.91
C VAL A 317 20.29 -43.81 -9.89
N ASP A 318 20.78 -43.30 -11.02
CA ASP A 318 21.52 -44.10 -12.01
C ASP A 318 22.82 -44.66 -11.40
N ASP A 319 23.61 -43.82 -10.70
CA ASP A 319 24.83 -44.24 -9.99
C ASP A 319 24.55 -45.29 -8.89
N GLN A 320 23.44 -45.14 -8.17
CA GLN A 320 22.99 -46.13 -7.19
C GLN A 320 22.61 -47.45 -7.86
N GLY A 321 21.95 -47.41 -9.03
CA GLY A 321 21.61 -48.59 -9.82
C GLY A 321 22.84 -49.39 -10.26
N ASP A 322 23.87 -48.70 -10.74
CA ASP A 322 25.15 -49.31 -11.13
C ASP A 322 25.87 -49.94 -9.92
N THR A 323 25.81 -49.27 -8.77
CA THR A 323 26.37 -49.77 -7.51
C THR A 323 25.67 -51.05 -7.06
N VAL A 324 24.33 -51.07 -7.09
CA VAL A 324 23.53 -52.26 -6.73
C VAL A 324 23.85 -53.43 -7.67
N SER A 325 23.90 -53.19 -8.98
CA SER A 325 24.24 -54.21 -9.98
C SER A 325 25.65 -54.80 -9.75
N SER A 326 26.60 -53.95 -9.36
CA SER A 326 27.95 -54.37 -8.99
C SER A 326 27.97 -55.23 -7.73
N LEU A 327 27.19 -54.86 -6.71
CA LEU A 327 27.05 -55.63 -5.47
C LEU A 327 26.39 -56.99 -5.71
N GLU A 328 25.37 -57.08 -6.56
CA GLU A 328 24.75 -58.35 -6.97
C GLU A 328 25.75 -59.29 -7.65
N THR A 329 26.59 -58.72 -8.53
CA THR A 329 27.66 -59.47 -9.21
C THR A 329 28.69 -60.01 -8.21
N ILE A 330 29.12 -59.17 -7.25
CA ILE A 330 30.06 -59.59 -6.20
C ILE A 330 29.43 -60.67 -5.32
N THR A 331 28.17 -60.51 -4.93
CA THR A 331 27.42 -61.48 -4.11
C THR A 331 27.35 -62.84 -4.80
N THR A 332 27.05 -62.86 -6.10
CA THR A 332 27.02 -64.09 -6.91
C THR A 332 28.38 -64.78 -6.96
N LYS A 333 29.47 -64.01 -7.15
CA LYS A 333 30.84 -64.54 -7.14
C LYS A 333 31.22 -65.12 -5.78
N LEU A 334 30.84 -64.46 -4.69
CA LEU A 334 31.08 -64.93 -3.32
C LEU A 334 30.34 -66.24 -3.05
N ASP A 335 29.07 -66.36 -3.44
CA ASP A 335 28.30 -67.62 -3.30
C ASP A 335 28.95 -68.77 -4.07
N ALA A 336 29.39 -68.52 -5.31
CA ALA A 336 30.12 -69.50 -6.11
C ALA A 336 31.45 -69.92 -5.46
N GLN A 337 32.22 -68.96 -4.94
CA GLN A 337 33.44 -69.24 -4.20
C GLN A 337 33.18 -70.05 -2.93
N GLN A 338 32.14 -69.72 -2.16
CA GLN A 338 31.79 -70.44 -0.95
C GLN A 338 31.43 -71.90 -1.23
N LYS A 339 30.70 -72.16 -2.32
CA LYS A 339 30.38 -73.52 -2.79
C LYS A 339 31.63 -74.30 -3.18
N GLU A 340 32.55 -73.66 -3.90
CA GLU A 340 33.81 -74.29 -4.30
C GLU A 340 34.71 -74.60 -3.09
N ILE A 341 34.82 -73.68 -2.13
CA ILE A 341 35.53 -73.91 -0.87
C ILE A 341 34.91 -75.10 -0.11
N SER A 342 33.59 -75.15 0.00
CA SER A 342 32.88 -76.26 0.65
C SER A 342 33.15 -77.60 -0.04
N ARG A 343 33.18 -77.61 -1.38
CA ARG A 343 33.50 -78.80 -2.18
C ARG A 343 34.93 -79.26 -1.94
N GLN A 344 35.90 -78.34 -1.96
CA GLN A 344 37.31 -78.65 -1.71
C GLN A 344 37.52 -79.17 -0.29
N ALA A 345 36.88 -78.54 0.71
CA ALA A 345 36.93 -79.01 2.10
C ALA A 345 36.40 -80.45 2.24
N GLN A 346 35.28 -80.78 1.60
CA GLN A 346 34.74 -82.15 1.62
C GLN A 346 35.69 -83.15 0.96
N GLN A 347 36.30 -82.80 -0.19
CA GLN A 347 37.28 -83.67 -0.84
C GLN A 347 38.50 -83.94 0.03
N LEU A 348 39.00 -82.93 0.76
CA LEU A 348 40.08 -83.09 1.72
C LEU A 348 39.69 -84.03 2.87
N ILE A 349 38.47 -83.87 3.41
CA ILE A 349 37.93 -84.76 4.45
C ILE A 349 37.85 -86.20 3.95
N ASP A 350 37.33 -86.42 2.75
CA ASP A 350 37.17 -87.75 2.16
C ASP A 350 38.54 -88.42 1.93
N MET A 351 39.52 -87.67 1.43
CA MET A 351 40.89 -88.17 1.26
C MET A 351 41.54 -88.54 2.59
N GLU A 352 41.36 -87.72 3.64
CA GLU A 352 41.94 -88.00 4.95
C GLU A 352 41.27 -89.22 5.61
N ASN A 353 39.95 -89.37 5.46
CA ASN A 353 39.21 -90.54 5.90
C ASN A 353 39.70 -91.81 5.19
N TYR A 354 39.89 -91.75 3.87
CA TYR A 354 40.43 -92.86 3.10
C TYR A 354 41.84 -93.25 3.57
N ARG A 355 42.73 -92.26 3.73
CA ARG A 355 44.10 -92.49 4.23
C ARG A 355 44.10 -93.09 5.62
N THR A 356 43.26 -92.59 6.51
CA THR A 356 43.09 -93.12 7.88
C THR A 356 42.60 -94.56 7.84
N GLY A 357 41.60 -94.87 7.02
CA GLY A 357 41.10 -96.24 6.83
C GLY A 357 42.18 -97.20 6.35
N ALA A 358 42.96 -96.82 5.33
CA ALA A 358 44.06 -97.65 4.81
C ALA A 358 45.17 -97.89 5.86
N LEU A 359 45.47 -96.89 6.69
CA LEU A 359 46.42 -97.05 7.81
C LEU A 359 45.88 -98.01 8.87
N LEU A 360 44.59 -97.92 9.22
CA LEU A 360 43.95 -98.83 10.16
C LEU A 360 43.94 -100.28 9.64
N GLU A 361 43.66 -100.49 8.35
CA GLU A 361 43.74 -101.82 7.74
C GLU A 361 45.17 -102.39 7.79
N THR A 362 46.17 -101.56 7.53
CA THR A 362 47.58 -101.95 7.60
C THR A 362 48.00 -102.30 9.02
N LEU A 363 47.57 -101.51 10.01
CA LEU A 363 47.79 -101.81 11.44
C LEU A 363 47.13 -103.13 11.84
N ALA A 364 45.89 -103.37 11.42
CA ALA A 364 45.19 -104.62 11.68
C ALA A 364 45.85 -105.84 11.01
N ASP A 365 46.49 -105.67 9.84
CA ASP A 365 47.32 -106.72 9.22
C ASP A 365 48.59 -107.00 10.03
N TYR A 366 49.28 -105.94 10.47
CA TYR A 366 50.46 -106.09 11.34
C TYR A 366 50.11 -106.77 12.67
N GLU A 367 49.01 -106.39 13.32
CA GLU A 367 48.53 -107.04 14.55
C GLU A 367 48.23 -108.54 14.34
N ARG A 368 47.58 -108.91 13.22
CA ARG A 368 47.36 -110.31 12.85
C ARG A 368 48.67 -111.08 12.66
N ARG A 369 49.64 -110.47 11.98
CA ARG A 369 50.96 -111.08 11.73
C ARG A 369 51.77 -111.24 13.02
N ILE A 370 51.75 -110.25 13.91
CA ILE A 370 52.40 -110.32 15.22
C ILE A 370 51.75 -111.43 16.06
N SER A 371 50.41 -111.47 16.14
CA SER A 371 49.68 -112.51 16.87
C SER A 371 50.01 -113.93 16.37
N ALA A 372 50.19 -114.11 15.06
CA ALA A 372 50.59 -115.39 14.48
C ALA A 372 52.04 -115.79 14.80
N LEU A 373 52.92 -114.81 15.05
CA LEU A 373 54.31 -115.05 15.49
C LEU A 373 54.39 -115.36 16.99
N GLU A 374 53.56 -114.72 17.81
CA GLU A 374 53.49 -114.95 19.27
C GLU A 374 52.76 -116.25 19.66
N GLY A 375 51.93 -116.80 18.77
CA GLY A 375 51.23 -118.08 18.94
C GLY A 375 52.02 -119.34 18.54
N ARG A 376 53.31 -119.20 18.21
CA ARG A 376 54.28 -120.29 18.04
C ARG A 376 55.19 -120.36 19.26
#